data_AF-A0A183VE50-F1
#
_entry.id   AF-A0A183VE50-F1
#
_cell.length_a   1.000
_cell.length_b   1.000
_cell.length_c   1.000
_cell.angle_alpha   90.00
_cell.angle_beta   90.00
_cell.angle_gamma   90.00
#
_symmetry.space_group_name_H-M   'P 1'
#
loop_
_entity.id
_entity.type
_entity.pdbx_description
1 polymer ?
#
loop_
_entity_poly.entity_id
_entity_poly.type
_entity_poly.pdbx_seq_one_letter_code
_entity_poly.pdbx_strand_id
1 'polypeptide(L)'
;MYRSRFKLLKFKPKYITGDYKLYNKEKKRIVVGKSISHLEGTSLVFYVLSNRGPYQRLITLNVDVTTEDAVNFLSDIYFARIANDAKPEREIHFNREIALHQTANYTDVHYTLMSAPPNRTAFTLINRKRIDGNIAQLYLSRRPLLSDLSNQSFYIGAMDRHTQRCIAMARIDILFETIVEDPPKFEASRYFTSRSIVLPHATVLRVTARLFI
;
A
#
# COMPACT_ATOMS: atom_id res chain seq x y z
N MET A 1 -19.26 9.70 10.25
CA MET A 1 -18.43 9.48 9.05
C MET A 1 -17.96 10.84 8.54
N TYR A 2 -16.70 11.24 8.76
CA TYR A 2 -16.25 12.63 8.58
C TYR A 2 -15.45 12.81 7.27
N ARG A 3 -15.89 13.73 6.40
CA ARG A 3 -15.25 14.05 5.11
C ARG A 3 -14.28 15.23 5.26
N SER A 4 -12.97 14.97 5.22
CA SER A 4 -11.97 16.03 5.00
C SER A 4 -12.11 16.59 3.58
N ARG A 5 -12.16 17.92 3.44
CA ARG A 5 -12.17 18.59 2.13
C ARG A 5 -10.75 19.07 1.83
N PHE A 6 -10.17 18.58 0.74
CA PHE A 6 -8.89 19.07 0.22
C PHE A 6 -9.19 20.16 -0.81
N LYS A 7 -8.51 21.31 -0.68
CA LYS A 7 -8.57 22.39 -1.67
C LYS A 7 -7.16 22.59 -2.20
N LEU A 8 -6.95 22.32 -3.48
CA LEU A 8 -5.72 22.69 -4.16
C LEU A 8 -5.70 24.22 -4.25
N LEU A 9 -4.75 24.86 -3.57
CA LEU A 9 -4.56 26.30 -3.73
C LEU A 9 -3.66 26.51 -4.95
N LYS A 10 -4.20 27.27 -5.91
CA LYS A 10 -3.63 27.73 -7.19
C LYS A 10 -2.15 27.38 -7.46
N PHE A 11 -1.96 26.82 -8.65
CA PHE A 11 -0.72 26.79 -9.41
C PHE A 11 -0.16 28.22 -9.54
N LYS A 12 1.00 28.50 -8.96
CA LYS A 12 1.83 29.67 -9.30
C LYS A 12 3.18 29.14 -9.78
N PRO A 13 3.27 28.75 -11.05
CA PRO A 13 4.54 28.42 -11.64
C PRO A 13 5.30 29.74 -11.79
N LYS A 14 6.60 29.75 -11.45
CA LYS A 14 7.42 30.93 -11.70
C LYS A 14 7.53 31.21 -13.20
N TYR A 15 7.31 30.19 -14.04
CA TYR A 15 7.09 30.27 -15.49
C TYR A 15 6.22 29.06 -15.90
N ILE A 16 5.21 29.27 -16.78
CA ILE A 16 4.31 28.28 -17.44
C ILE A 16 2.86 28.25 -16.92
N THR A 17 2.02 29.12 -17.47
CA THR A 17 0.55 29.04 -17.42
C THR A 17 0.03 27.81 -18.20
N GLY A 18 -0.53 26.81 -17.50
CA GLY A 18 -1.27 25.72 -18.11
C GLY A 18 -2.30 25.11 -17.15
N ASP A 19 -3.52 24.86 -17.64
CA ASP A 19 -4.63 24.28 -16.85
C ASP A 19 -4.43 22.77 -16.64
N TYR A 20 -3.58 22.40 -15.67
CA TYR A 20 -3.44 21.02 -15.24
C TYR A 20 -4.45 20.71 -14.14
N LYS A 21 -5.57 20.07 -14.51
CA LYS A 21 -6.53 19.55 -13.52
C LYS A 21 -5.92 18.34 -12.81
N LEU A 22 -5.38 18.59 -11.63
CA LEU A 22 -4.57 17.64 -10.88
C LEU A 22 -5.31 16.86 -9.79
N TYR A 23 -6.65 16.83 -9.77
CA TYR A 23 -7.36 16.32 -8.60
C TYR A 23 -8.56 15.44 -8.94
N ASN A 24 -8.48 14.16 -8.55
CA ASN A 24 -9.63 13.27 -8.50
C ASN A 24 -10.27 13.33 -7.09
N LYS A 25 -11.45 13.95 -7.01
CA LYS A 25 -12.18 14.22 -5.76
C LYS A 25 -12.73 12.96 -5.08
N GLU A 26 -12.95 11.89 -5.84
CA GLU A 26 -13.48 10.62 -5.31
C GLU A 26 -12.38 9.76 -4.70
N LYS A 27 -11.18 9.77 -5.30
CA LYS A 27 -10.05 8.93 -4.87
C LYS A 27 -9.02 9.65 -4.01
N LYS A 28 -9.15 10.97 -3.78
CA LYS A 28 -8.16 11.81 -3.06
C LYS A 28 -6.74 11.68 -3.64
N ARG A 29 -6.61 11.57 -4.97
CA ARG A 29 -5.33 11.41 -5.67
C ARG A 29 -5.01 12.63 -6.50
N ILE A 30 -3.72 12.93 -6.61
CA ILE A 30 -3.20 13.90 -7.55
C ILE A 30 -2.87 13.15 -8.85
N VAL A 31 -3.46 13.58 -9.97
CA VAL A 31 -3.31 12.90 -11.26
C VAL A 31 -3.08 13.91 -12.38
N VAL A 32 -2.18 13.59 -13.30
CA VAL A 32 -1.92 14.45 -14.45
C VAL A 32 -3.01 14.21 -15.51
N GLY A 33 -3.70 15.28 -15.95
CA GLY A 33 -4.83 15.18 -16.89
C GLY A 33 -4.46 15.19 -18.38
N LYS A 34 -3.22 15.57 -18.72
CA LYS A 34 -2.65 15.63 -20.07
C LYS A 34 -1.15 15.43 -19.99
N SER A 35 -0.48 15.00 -21.06
CA SER A 35 0.98 14.85 -21.07
C SER A 35 1.68 16.11 -20.54
N ILE A 36 2.70 15.89 -19.70
CA ILE A 36 3.57 16.92 -19.14
C ILE A 36 5.00 16.82 -19.70
N SER A 37 5.20 16.11 -20.81
CA SER A 37 6.54 15.95 -21.42
C SER A 37 7.23 17.29 -21.74
N HIS A 38 6.47 18.31 -22.13
CA HIS A 38 7.00 19.67 -22.34
C HIS A 38 7.51 20.36 -21.05
N LEU A 39 7.28 19.76 -19.87
CA LEU A 39 7.81 20.21 -18.58
C LEU A 39 9.04 19.41 -18.15
N GLU A 40 9.55 18.49 -18.97
CA GLU A 40 10.77 17.74 -18.67
C GLU A 40 11.95 18.66 -18.33
N GLY A 41 12.73 18.26 -17.34
CA GLY A 41 13.82 19.06 -16.77
C GLY A 41 13.37 20.14 -15.78
N THR A 42 12.08 20.24 -15.45
CA THR A 42 11.55 21.27 -14.53
C THR A 42 11.06 20.68 -13.20
N SER A 43 11.09 21.50 -12.15
CA SER A 43 10.51 21.19 -10.84
C SER A 43 9.18 21.93 -10.65
N LEU A 44 8.13 21.19 -10.34
CA LEU A 44 6.80 21.70 -10.04
C LEU A 44 6.56 21.73 -8.53
N VAL A 45 6.04 22.85 -8.02
CA VAL A 45 5.71 23.00 -6.60
C VAL A 45 4.20 23.10 -6.44
N PHE A 46 3.63 22.21 -5.63
CA PHE A 46 2.21 22.17 -5.30
C PHE A 46 1.97 22.48 -3.84
N TYR A 47 0.97 23.31 -3.57
CA TYR A 47 0.52 23.61 -2.23
C TYR A 47 -0.84 22.95 -1.98
N VAL A 48 -0.85 21.97 -1.09
CA VAL A 48 -2.05 21.23 -0.69
C VAL A 48 -2.53 21.75 0.65
N LEU A 49 -3.70 22.38 0.66
CA LEU A 49 -4.36 22.79 1.89
C LEU A 49 -5.37 21.72 2.32
N SER A 50 -5.17 21.21 3.54
CA SER A 50 -6.05 20.27 4.22
C SER A 50 -6.80 20.97 5.35
N ASN A 51 -8.13 20.96 5.31
CA ASN A 51 -8.97 21.62 6.30
C ASN A 51 -9.82 20.62 7.08
N ARG A 52 -9.94 20.83 8.40
CA ARG A 52 -10.82 20.09 9.31
C ARG A 52 -11.46 21.06 10.31
N GLY A 53 -12.70 21.46 10.07
CA GLY A 53 -13.38 22.47 10.89
C GLY A 53 -12.61 23.81 10.84
N PRO A 54 -12.23 24.40 11.99
CA PRO A 54 -11.42 25.62 12.03
C PRO A 54 -9.94 25.37 11.70
N TYR A 55 -9.47 24.12 11.71
CA TYR A 55 -8.06 23.80 11.54
C TYR A 55 -7.68 23.69 10.06
N GLN A 56 -6.54 24.28 9.71
CA GLN A 56 -5.95 24.21 8.37
C GLN A 56 -4.50 23.73 8.46
N ARG A 57 -4.06 22.91 7.50
CA ARG A 57 -2.67 22.50 7.33
C ARG A 57 -2.27 22.60 5.87
N LEU A 58 -1.15 23.27 5.61
CA LEU A 58 -0.53 23.37 4.29
C LEU A 58 0.57 22.33 4.15
N ILE A 59 0.60 21.63 3.03
CA ILE A 59 1.69 20.73 2.65
C ILE A 59 2.22 21.19 1.30
N THR A 60 3.54 21.29 1.18
CA THR A 60 4.20 21.57 -0.09
C THR A 60 4.67 20.25 -0.70
N LEU A 61 4.36 20.01 -1.97
CA LEU A 61 4.83 18.88 -2.74
C LEU A 61 5.74 19.41 -3.85
N ASN A 62 6.96 18.91 -3.93
CA ASN A 62 7.85 19.16 -5.05
C ASN A 62 7.82 17.93 -5.96
N VAL A 63 7.60 18.15 -7.25
CA VAL A 63 7.54 17.09 -8.27
C VAL A 63 8.50 17.48 -9.37
N ASP A 64 9.58 16.73 -9.49
CA ASP A 64 10.52 16.89 -10.59
C ASP A 64 10.00 16.10 -11.79
N VAL A 65 9.94 16.77 -12.95
CA VAL A 65 9.56 16.13 -14.22
C VAL A 65 10.86 15.74 -14.91
N THR A 66 11.22 14.46 -14.83
CA THR A 66 12.49 13.93 -15.34
C THR A 66 12.35 13.37 -16.76
N THR A 67 13.45 13.37 -17.52
CA THR A 67 13.57 12.75 -18.84
C THR A 67 13.63 11.21 -18.76
N GLU A 68 13.70 10.51 -19.92
CA GLU A 68 13.76 9.04 -20.04
C GLU A 68 14.86 8.36 -19.21
N ASP A 69 15.91 9.08 -18.78
CA ASP A 69 16.93 8.60 -17.85
C ASP A 69 16.46 8.53 -16.37
N ALA A 70 15.14 8.60 -16.16
CA ALA A 70 14.55 8.50 -14.83
C ALA A 70 14.95 7.18 -14.16
N VAL A 71 15.38 7.30 -12.91
CA VAL A 71 15.69 6.14 -12.07
C VAL A 71 14.39 5.41 -11.78
N ASN A 72 14.28 4.17 -12.22
CA ASN A 72 13.07 3.37 -12.07
C ASN A 72 13.37 2.10 -11.27
N PHE A 73 12.36 1.64 -10.53
CA PHE A 73 12.39 0.30 -9.94
C PHE A 73 12.35 -0.76 -11.05
N LEU A 74 12.85 -1.96 -10.74
CA LEU A 74 12.73 -3.13 -11.64
C LEU A 74 11.27 -3.51 -11.95
N SER A 75 10.30 -3.01 -11.17
CA SER A 75 8.87 -3.12 -11.42
C SER A 75 8.13 -1.90 -10.86
N ASP A 76 7.13 -1.40 -11.59
CA ASP A 76 6.22 -0.35 -11.09
C ASP A 76 5.33 -0.86 -9.94
N ILE A 77 5.00 -2.16 -9.99
CA ILE A 77 4.15 -2.84 -9.03
C ILE A 77 4.79 -4.17 -8.62
N TYR A 78 5.00 -4.35 -7.34
CA TYR A 78 5.39 -5.61 -6.72
C TYR A 78 4.17 -6.26 -6.11
N PHE A 79 3.83 -7.47 -6.58
CA PHE A 79 2.65 -8.19 -6.14
C PHE A 79 3.05 -9.48 -5.42
N ALA A 80 2.46 -9.74 -4.25
CA ALA A 80 2.64 -11.00 -3.54
C ALA A 80 1.33 -11.49 -2.89
N ARG A 81 1.25 -12.80 -2.72
CA ARG A 81 0.19 -13.50 -2.00
C ARG A 81 0.79 -14.12 -0.75
N ILE A 82 0.13 -13.92 0.38
CA ILE A 82 0.55 -14.49 1.65
C ILE A 82 -0.63 -15.10 2.37
N ALA A 83 -0.39 -16.20 3.07
CA ALA A 83 -1.41 -16.80 3.90
C ALA A 83 -1.75 -15.90 5.10
N ASN A 84 -3.01 -15.92 5.52
CA ASN A 84 -3.49 -15.17 6.69
C ASN A 84 -2.89 -15.67 8.02
N ASP A 85 -2.43 -16.91 8.09
CA ASP A 85 -1.80 -17.53 9.26
C ASP A 85 -0.27 -17.37 9.29
N ALA A 86 0.31 -16.72 8.26
CA ALA A 86 1.74 -16.64 8.04
C ALA A 86 2.52 -16.20 9.29
N LYS A 87 3.62 -16.91 9.56
CA LYS A 87 4.48 -16.64 10.72
C LYS A 87 5.26 -15.32 10.53
N PRO A 88 5.50 -14.57 11.63
CA PRO A 88 6.41 -13.42 11.61
C PRO A 88 7.80 -13.77 11.10
N GLU A 89 8.56 -12.74 10.76
CA GLU A 89 9.94 -12.78 10.23
C GLU A 89 10.06 -13.51 8.89
N ARG A 90 8.93 -13.78 8.23
CA ARG A 90 8.88 -14.34 6.90
C ARG A 90 9.21 -13.27 5.86
N GLU A 91 10.18 -13.56 4.99
CA GLU A 91 10.45 -12.76 3.81
C GLU A 91 9.30 -12.88 2.79
N ILE A 92 8.88 -11.74 2.25
CA ILE A 92 7.90 -11.68 1.18
C ILE A 92 8.65 -11.70 -0.15
N HIS A 93 8.47 -12.77 -0.91
CA HIS A 93 9.08 -12.92 -2.22
C HIS A 93 8.21 -12.32 -3.32
N PHE A 94 8.88 -11.69 -4.27
CA PHE A 94 8.28 -11.09 -5.47
C PHE A 94 8.96 -11.67 -6.71
N ASN A 95 8.31 -11.54 -7.87
CA ASN A 95 8.87 -11.99 -9.15
C ASN A 95 10.18 -11.29 -9.53
N ARG A 96 10.38 -10.06 -9.06
CA ARG A 96 11.59 -9.27 -9.22
C ARG A 96 12.01 -8.74 -7.86
N GLU A 97 13.31 -8.58 -7.67
CA GLU A 97 13.84 -7.96 -6.46
C GLU A 97 13.38 -6.50 -6.35
N ILE A 98 13.20 -6.03 -5.11
CA ILE A 98 12.94 -4.61 -4.87
C ILE A 98 14.28 -3.88 -5.00
N ALA A 99 14.56 -3.43 -6.20
CA ALA A 99 15.77 -2.72 -6.55
C ALA A 99 15.50 -1.75 -7.69
N LEU A 100 16.43 -0.83 -7.91
CA LEU A 100 16.43 0.03 -9.09
C LEU A 100 17.03 -0.72 -10.29
N HIS A 101 16.65 -0.31 -11.50
CA HIS A 101 17.44 -0.61 -12.69
C HIS A 101 18.87 -0.09 -12.47
N GLN A 102 19.89 -0.87 -12.83
CA GLN A 102 21.29 -0.49 -12.63
C GLN A 102 21.57 0.84 -13.34
N THR A 103 21.74 1.90 -12.55
CA THR A 103 22.15 3.22 -13.01
C THR A 103 23.43 3.59 -12.28
N ALA A 104 24.49 3.90 -13.03
CA ALA A 104 25.83 4.20 -12.51
C ALA A 104 25.87 5.38 -11.52
N ASN A 105 24.83 6.22 -11.48
CA ASN A 105 24.81 7.48 -10.74
C ASN A 105 24.31 7.36 -9.29
N TYR A 106 23.68 6.25 -8.90
CA TYR A 106 23.02 6.15 -7.59
C TYR A 106 23.52 4.91 -6.82
N THR A 107 24.71 5.02 -6.26
CA THR A 107 25.37 3.93 -5.52
C THR A 107 24.98 3.89 -4.03
N ASP A 108 24.48 4.99 -3.46
CA ASP A 108 24.05 5.07 -2.05
C ASP A 108 22.55 5.39 -1.93
N VAL A 109 21.73 4.40 -2.31
CA VAL A 109 20.27 4.46 -2.24
C VAL A 109 19.76 3.76 -0.98
N HIS A 110 18.80 4.39 -0.30
CA HIS A 110 18.06 3.83 0.82
C HIS A 110 16.58 3.69 0.47
N TYR A 111 16.02 2.49 0.62
CA TYR A 111 14.61 2.21 0.39
C TYR A 111 13.79 2.39 1.66
N THR A 112 12.62 3.01 1.54
CA THR A 112 11.72 3.28 2.66
C THR A 112 10.25 3.06 2.30
N LEU A 113 9.42 2.82 3.32
CA LEU A 113 7.97 2.75 3.22
C LEU A 113 7.38 4.18 3.24
N MET A 114 6.72 4.59 2.15
CA MET A 114 6.26 5.98 1.96
C MET A 114 4.82 6.21 2.46
N SER A 115 3.93 5.24 2.26
CA SER A 115 2.49 5.40 2.57
C SER A 115 2.00 4.50 3.71
N ALA A 116 2.94 3.92 4.45
CA ALA A 116 2.71 2.96 5.52
C ALA A 116 3.27 3.56 6.81
N PRO A 117 2.43 4.06 7.73
CA PRO A 117 2.94 4.66 8.96
C PRO A 117 3.77 3.62 9.72
N PRO A 118 4.96 4.00 10.25
CA PRO A 118 5.72 3.11 11.10
C PRO A 118 4.81 2.61 12.23
N ASN A 119 4.83 1.30 12.46
CA ASN A 119 4.02 0.57 13.45
C ASN A 119 2.54 0.35 13.12
N ARG A 120 2.04 0.75 11.94
CA ARG A 120 0.67 0.38 11.51
C ARG A 120 0.62 -0.81 10.57
N THR A 121 1.68 -1.06 9.82
CA THR A 121 1.70 -2.19 8.89
C THR A 121 2.35 -3.41 9.55
N ALA A 122 1.90 -4.60 9.17
CA ALA A 122 2.55 -5.85 9.54
C ALA A 122 3.86 -6.07 8.77
N PHE A 123 4.39 -5.06 8.08
CA PHE A 123 5.55 -5.20 7.21
C PHE A 123 6.70 -4.28 7.65
N THR A 124 7.92 -4.79 7.50
CA THR A 124 9.16 -4.04 7.67
C THR A 124 9.99 -4.19 6.40
N LEU A 125 10.53 -3.06 5.93
CA LEU A 125 11.44 -3.04 4.79
C LEU A 125 12.88 -3.00 5.30
N ILE A 126 13.68 -3.98 4.92
CA ILE A 126 15.10 -4.09 5.28
C ILE A 126 15.95 -3.76 4.04
N ASN A 127 16.92 -2.88 4.22
CA ASN A 127 17.88 -2.53 3.18
C ASN A 127 19.08 -3.47 3.28
N ARG A 128 19.43 -4.11 2.16
CA ARG A 128 20.64 -4.94 2.04
C ARG A 128 21.58 -4.34 1.02
N LYS A 129 22.86 -4.28 1.39
CA LYS A 129 23.93 -3.89 0.47
C LYS A 129 24.40 -5.13 -0.28
N ARG A 130 24.48 -5.05 -1.61
CA ARG A 130 25.16 -6.02 -2.45
C ARG A 130 26.26 -5.34 -3.28
N ILE A 131 27.07 -6.14 -3.96
CA ILE A 131 28.17 -5.67 -4.83
C ILE A 131 27.62 -4.93 -6.05
N ASP A 132 26.46 -5.38 -6.54
CA ASP A 132 25.72 -4.93 -7.71
C ASP A 132 24.67 -3.85 -7.43
N GLY A 133 24.60 -3.37 -6.18
CA GLY A 133 23.70 -2.30 -5.75
C GLY A 133 22.94 -2.64 -4.47
N ASN A 134 22.33 -1.64 -3.84
CA ASN A 134 21.46 -1.88 -2.68
C ASN A 134 20.13 -2.47 -3.16
N ILE A 135 19.64 -3.48 -2.45
CA ILE A 135 18.30 -4.02 -2.62
C ILE A 135 17.48 -3.82 -1.36
N ALA A 136 16.15 -3.90 -1.48
CA ALA A 136 15.24 -3.96 -0.36
C ALA A 136 14.61 -5.36 -0.27
N GLN A 137 14.37 -5.80 0.95
CA GLN A 137 13.60 -7.01 1.24
C GLN A 137 12.45 -6.65 2.18
N LEU A 138 11.26 -7.12 1.85
CA LEU A 138 10.08 -6.90 2.68
C LEU A 138 9.87 -8.13 3.57
N TYR A 139 9.70 -7.90 4.87
CA TYR A 139 9.44 -8.94 5.85
C TYR A 139 8.10 -8.70 6.53
N LEU A 140 7.41 -9.80 6.86
CA LEU A 140 6.26 -9.78 7.74
C LEU A 140 6.76 -9.64 9.19
N SER A 141 6.56 -8.48 9.82
CA SER A 141 7.11 -8.17 11.15
C SER A 141 6.31 -8.76 12.31
N ARG A 142 5.03 -9.07 12.09
CA ARG A 142 4.14 -9.68 13.07
C ARG A 142 3.09 -10.55 12.38
N ARG A 143 2.43 -11.41 13.14
CA ARG A 143 1.32 -12.21 12.62
C ARG A 143 0.23 -11.27 12.06
N PRO A 144 -0.39 -11.60 10.90
CA PRO A 144 -1.48 -10.79 10.36
C PRO A 144 -2.65 -10.74 11.34
N LEU A 145 -3.20 -9.55 11.53
CA LEU A 145 -4.43 -9.34 12.30
C LEU A 145 -5.61 -9.29 11.33
N LEU A 146 -6.83 -9.46 11.85
CA LEU A 146 -8.06 -9.32 11.06
C LEU A 146 -8.14 -7.99 10.30
N SER A 147 -7.60 -6.90 10.88
CA SER A 147 -7.52 -5.59 10.23
C SER A 147 -6.58 -5.55 9.02
N ASP A 148 -5.62 -6.46 8.95
CA ASP A 148 -4.65 -6.54 7.86
C ASP A 148 -5.15 -7.38 6.69
N LEU A 149 -6.13 -8.26 6.91
CA LEU A 149 -6.61 -9.24 5.92
C LEU A 149 -7.27 -8.61 4.69
N SER A 150 -7.64 -7.32 4.74
CA SER A 150 -7.98 -6.59 3.53
C SER A 150 -6.75 -6.36 2.66
N ASN A 151 -6.90 -6.39 1.34
CA ASN A 151 -5.80 -6.14 0.40
C ASN A 151 -4.99 -4.90 0.80
N GLN A 152 -3.70 -5.11 1.05
CA GLN A 152 -2.80 -4.04 1.47
C GLN A 152 -2.10 -3.49 0.22
N SER A 153 -2.26 -2.20 -0.01
CA SER A 153 -1.54 -1.48 -1.07
C SER A 153 -0.81 -0.30 -0.47
N PHE A 154 0.51 -0.27 -0.62
CA PHE A 154 1.35 0.81 -0.13
C PHE A 154 2.50 1.12 -1.09
N TYR A 155 3.11 2.29 -0.92
CA TYR A 155 4.19 2.78 -1.75
C TYR A 155 5.54 2.62 -1.04
N ILE A 156 6.54 2.27 -1.83
CA ILE A 156 7.95 2.32 -1.47
C ILE A 156 8.65 3.43 -2.24
N GLY A 157 9.64 4.04 -1.61
CA GLY A 157 10.47 5.07 -2.20
C GLY A 157 11.93 4.66 -2.17
N ALA A 158 12.64 4.87 -3.27
CA ALA A 158 14.10 4.90 -3.29
C ALA A 158 14.54 6.32 -2.95
N MET A 159 15.34 6.46 -1.91
CA MET A 159 15.85 7.73 -1.40
C MET A 159 17.33 7.81 -1.69
N ASP A 160 17.77 8.89 -2.33
CA ASP A 160 19.18 9.25 -2.33
C ASP A 160 19.59 9.62 -0.90
N ARG A 161 20.58 8.91 -0.35
CA ARG A 161 20.99 9.07 1.05
C ARG A 161 21.65 10.42 1.34
N HIS A 162 22.28 11.04 0.34
CA HIS A 162 22.92 12.34 0.50
C HIS A 162 21.89 13.46 0.47
N THR A 163 21.01 13.45 -0.53
CA THR A 163 20.04 14.54 -0.72
C THR A 163 18.72 14.33 0.02
N GLN A 164 18.48 13.11 0.53
CA GLN A 164 17.21 12.67 1.13
C GLN A 164 16.01 12.86 0.18
N ARG A 165 16.28 12.97 -1.13
CA ARG A 165 15.23 13.10 -2.15
C ARG A 165 14.76 11.72 -2.56
N CYS A 166 13.45 11.59 -2.76
CA CYS A 166 12.88 10.40 -3.37
C CYS A 166 13.15 10.45 -4.87
N ILE A 167 13.98 9.54 -5.35
CA ILE A 167 14.43 9.48 -6.76
C ILE A 167 13.59 8.52 -7.59
N ALA A 168 12.90 7.57 -6.95
CA ALA A 168 11.98 6.65 -7.59
C ALA A 168 10.90 6.18 -6.60
N MET A 169 9.73 5.80 -7.11
CA MET A 169 8.65 5.20 -6.32
C MET A 169 8.07 3.98 -7.01
N ALA A 170 7.67 2.98 -6.25
CA ALA A 170 6.91 1.82 -6.73
C ALA A 170 5.78 1.47 -5.75
N ARG A 171 4.81 0.69 -6.23
CA ARG A 171 3.71 0.18 -5.40
C ARG A 171 3.95 -1.27 -4.99
N ILE A 172 3.60 -1.61 -3.77
CA ILE A 172 3.50 -2.98 -3.28
C ILE A 172 2.03 -3.30 -3.05
N ASP A 173 1.57 -4.42 -3.62
CA ASP A 173 0.25 -4.98 -3.43
C ASP A 173 0.37 -6.36 -2.79
N ILE A 174 -0.20 -6.53 -1.59
CA ILE A 174 -0.23 -7.79 -0.85
C ILE A 174 -1.66 -8.28 -0.73
N LEU A 175 -1.91 -9.50 -1.20
CA LEU A 175 -3.16 -10.22 -1.04
C LEU A 175 -3.01 -11.25 0.08
N PHE A 176 -3.90 -11.20 1.08
CA PHE A 176 -4.01 -12.25 2.08
C PHE A 176 -4.96 -13.35 1.58
N GLU A 177 -4.46 -14.58 1.50
CA GLU A 177 -5.26 -15.75 1.20
C GLU A 177 -5.75 -16.37 2.50
N THR A 178 -7.05 -16.56 2.63
CA THR A 178 -7.65 -17.25 3.77
C THR A 178 -7.33 -18.72 3.64
N ILE A 179 -6.45 -19.24 4.49
CA ILE A 179 -6.36 -20.67 4.67
C ILE A 179 -7.58 -21.06 5.51
N VAL A 180 -8.49 -21.84 4.92
CA VAL A 180 -9.58 -22.50 5.66
C VAL A 180 -8.94 -23.67 6.40
N GLU A 181 -8.23 -23.36 7.47
CA GLU A 181 -7.43 -24.35 8.19
C GLU A 181 -8.27 -25.08 9.24
N ASP A 182 -9.22 -24.39 9.86
CA ASP A 182 -10.07 -25.00 10.89
C ASP A 182 -11.32 -25.63 10.28
N PRO A 183 -11.59 -26.93 10.55
CA PRO A 183 -12.86 -27.53 10.18
C PRO A 183 -14.01 -26.80 10.89
N PRO A 184 -15.21 -26.73 10.28
CA PRO A 184 -16.37 -26.11 10.90
C PRO A 184 -16.61 -26.69 12.29
N LYS A 185 -16.64 -25.83 13.32
CA LYS A 185 -16.88 -26.28 14.68
C LYS A 185 -18.36 -26.11 15.00
N PHE A 186 -19.01 -27.22 15.35
CA PHE A 186 -20.36 -27.22 15.89
C PHE A 186 -20.38 -26.55 17.27
N GLU A 187 -21.46 -25.83 17.58
CA GLU A 187 -21.63 -25.16 18.88
C GLU A 187 -21.61 -26.14 20.08
N ALA A 188 -21.95 -27.41 19.84
CA ALA A 188 -21.85 -28.47 20.82
C ALA A 188 -21.25 -29.74 20.21
N SER A 189 -20.58 -30.55 21.03
CA SER A 189 -20.07 -31.87 20.62
C SER A 189 -21.17 -32.92 20.48
N ARG A 190 -22.33 -32.69 21.11
CA ARG A 190 -23.49 -33.58 21.07
C ARG A 190 -24.76 -32.73 21.12
N TYR A 191 -25.75 -33.12 20.34
CA TYR A 191 -27.08 -32.52 20.35
C TYR A 191 -28.12 -33.58 20.69
N PHE A 192 -29.00 -33.26 21.63
CA PHE A 192 -30.06 -34.15 22.07
C PHE A 192 -31.41 -33.44 21.96
N THR A 193 -32.43 -34.16 21.50
CA THR A 193 -33.81 -33.71 21.55
C THR A 193 -34.72 -34.90 21.80
N SER A 194 -35.87 -34.68 22.43
CA SER A 194 -36.88 -35.70 22.66
C SER A 194 -38.23 -35.19 22.18
N ARG A 195 -38.97 -36.06 21.48
CA ARG A 195 -40.29 -35.75 20.91
C ARG A 195 -41.20 -36.96 21.10
N SER A 196 -42.43 -36.71 21.54
CA SER A 196 -43.44 -37.76 21.75
C SER A 196 -44.01 -38.31 20.44
N ILE A 197 -44.16 -37.46 19.41
CA ILE A 197 -44.64 -37.84 18.07
C ILE A 197 -43.89 -36.97 17.04
N VAL A 198 -43.36 -37.58 15.97
CA VAL A 198 -42.71 -36.86 14.85
C VAL A 198 -43.50 -37.12 13.57
N LEU A 199 -44.13 -36.08 13.03
CA LEU A 199 -44.86 -36.14 11.76
C LEU A 199 -43.90 -36.20 10.56
N PRO A 200 -44.32 -36.77 9.41
CA PRO A 200 -43.53 -36.73 8.19
C PRO A 200 -43.13 -35.29 7.82
N HIS A 201 -41.87 -35.11 7.42
CA HIS A 201 -41.28 -33.81 7.02
C HIS A 201 -41.20 -32.74 8.12
N ALA A 202 -41.43 -33.08 9.40
CA ALA A 202 -41.23 -32.15 10.51
C ALA A 202 -39.74 -31.93 10.82
N THR A 203 -39.35 -30.68 11.09
CA THR A 203 -37.99 -30.37 11.54
C THR A 203 -37.81 -30.84 12.98
N VAL A 204 -36.85 -31.74 13.21
CA VAL A 204 -36.58 -32.32 14.54
C VAL A 204 -35.58 -31.46 15.33
N LEU A 205 -34.53 -30.99 14.67
CA LEU A 205 -33.46 -30.20 15.27
C LEU A 205 -32.77 -29.36 14.19
N ARG A 206 -32.38 -28.13 14.53
CA ARG A 206 -31.48 -27.30 13.70
C ARG A 206 -30.17 -27.11 14.47
N VAL A 207 -29.05 -27.37 13.80
CA VAL A 207 -27.70 -27.19 14.36
C VAL A 207 -26.93 -26.17 13.52
N THR A 208 -26.00 -25.48 14.17
CA THR A 208 -25.15 -24.46 13.55
C THR A 208 -23.70 -24.84 13.73
N ALA A 209 -22.93 -24.81 12.64
CA ALA A 209 -21.47 -24.83 12.67
C ALA A 209 -20.95 -23.46 12.26
N ARG A 210 -19.89 -22.99 12.91
CA ARG A 210 -19.27 -21.69 12.60
C ARG A 210 -17.83 -21.93 12.13
N LEU A 211 -17.42 -21.15 11.14
CA LEU A 211 -16.00 -20.92 10.86
C LEU A 211 -15.50 -19.92 11.91
N PHE A 212 -14.40 -20.23 12.60
CA PHE A 212 -13.66 -19.19 13.29
C PHE A 212 -12.96 -18.36 12.21
N ILE A 213 -13.34 -17.08 12.11
CA ILE A 213 -12.68 -16.08 11.27
C ILE A 213 -11.79 -15.25 12.19
#